data_AF-A0A5K0ZBP9-F1
#
_entry.id   AF-A0A5K0ZBP9-F1
#
_cell.length_a   1.000
_cell.length_b   1.000
_cell.length_c   1.000
_cell.angle_alpha   90.00
_cell.angle_beta   90.00
_cell.angle_gamma   90.00
#
_symmetry.space_group_name_H-M   'P 1'
#
loop_
_entity.id
_entity.type
_entity.pdbx_description
1 polymer ?
#
loop_
_entity_poly.entity_id
_entity_poly.type
_entity_poly.pdbx_seq_one_letter_code
_entity_poly.pdbx_strand_id
1 'polypeptide(L)' 'MGQRSPHKILRKKLIGDKVAEWYPYDIKKDDPLVMGRLEHERLAKLEMLKHRGKGPPKKG' A
#
# COMPACT_ATOMS: atom_id res chain seq x y z
N MET A 1 -51.46 2.73 8.92
CA MET A 1 -50.34 3.48 8.30
C MET A 1 -49.13 2.56 8.17
N GLY A 2 -48.49 2.48 7.01
CA GLY A 2 -47.32 1.61 6.79
C GLY A 2 -46.06 2.22 7.41
N GLN A 3 -45.64 1.73 8.57
CA GLN A 3 -44.42 2.20 9.24
C GLN A 3 -43.18 1.73 8.49
N ARG A 4 -42.14 2.57 8.44
CA ARG A 4 -40.88 2.22 7.77
C ARG A 4 -40.16 1.13 8.57
N SER A 5 -40.07 -0.07 8.01
CA SER A 5 -39.28 -1.19 8.53
C SER A 5 -37.82 -1.11 8.04
N PRO A 6 -36.82 -1.60 8.81
CA PRO A 6 -35.40 -1.66 8.42
C PRO A 6 -35.11 -2.60 7.23
N HIS A 7 -36.12 -3.29 6.73
CA HIS A 7 -36.05 -4.22 5.60
C HIS A 7 -35.31 -3.68 4.35
N LYS A 8 -35.40 -2.37 4.07
CA LYS A 8 -34.67 -1.73 2.96
C LYS A 8 -33.15 -1.69 3.17
N ILE A 9 -32.70 -1.65 4.42
CA ILE A 9 -31.27 -1.59 4.77
C ILE A 9 -30.66 -2.98 4.68
N LEU A 10 -31.34 -3.98 5.25
CA LEU A 10 -30.84 -5.36 5.33
C LEU A 10 -30.88 -6.11 3.98
N ARG A 11 -31.73 -5.70 3.04
CA ARG A 11 -31.77 -6.27 1.67
C ARG A 11 -30.62 -5.82 0.77
N LYS A 12 -29.93 -4.74 1.11
CA LYS A 12 -28.79 -4.27 0.31
C LYS A 12 -27.61 -5.21 0.52
N LYS A 13 -26.90 -5.53 -0.57
CA LYS A 13 -25.62 -6.22 -0.46
C LYS A 13 -24.64 -5.36 0.33
N LEU A 14 -23.84 -6.00 1.18
CA LEU A 14 -22.72 -5.33 1.82
C LEU A 14 -21.75 -4.84 0.75
N ILE A 15 -21.26 -3.61 0.91
CA ILE A 15 -20.33 -2.96 -0.04
C ILE A 15 -18.91 -2.84 0.52
N GLY A 16 -18.69 -3.22 1.78
CA GLY A 16 -17.44 -3.03 2.50
C GLY A 16 -16.25 -3.68 1.80
N ASP A 17 -16.31 -4.98 1.56
CA ASP A 17 -15.21 -5.75 0.97
C ASP A 17 -14.86 -5.22 -0.43
N LYS A 18 -15.89 -4.95 -1.25
CA LYS A 18 -15.72 -4.36 -2.58
C LYS A 18 -15.01 -3.00 -2.54
N VAL A 19 -15.26 -2.18 -1.52
CA VAL A 19 -14.63 -0.87 -1.36
C VAL A 19 -13.23 -1.01 -0.75
N ALA A 20 -13.03 -1.96 0.15
CA ALA A 20 -11.74 -2.22 0.79
C ALA A 20 -10.70 -2.76 -0.21
N GLU A 21 -11.12 -3.55 -1.19
CA GLU A 21 -10.30 -4.09 -2.29
C GLU A 21 -9.95 -3.05 -3.39
N TRP A 22 -10.04 -1.75 -3.08
CA TRP A 22 -9.78 -0.67 -4.04
C TRP A 22 -8.38 -0.72 -4.67
N TYR A 23 -7.36 -1.06 -3.88
CA TYR A 23 -6.00 -1.24 -4.40
C TYR A 23 -5.70 -2.73 -4.55
N PRO A 24 -5.27 -3.17 -5.76
CA PRO A 24 -4.93 -4.57 -5.99
C PRO A 24 -3.67 -4.97 -5.22
N TYR A 25 -3.53 -6.27 -5.01
CA TYR A 25 -2.34 -6.84 -4.40
C TYR A 25 -1.10 -6.67 -5.30
N ASP A 26 0.02 -6.26 -4.70
CA ASP A 26 1.30 -6.12 -5.39
C ASP A 26 2.12 -7.41 -5.26
N ILE A 27 2.04 -8.25 -6.29
CA ILE A 27 2.72 -9.55 -6.35
C ILE A 27 4.25 -9.45 -6.25
N LYS A 28 4.83 -8.28 -6.54
CA LYS A 28 6.29 -8.07 -6.44
C LYS A 28 6.80 -8.17 -5.01
N LYS A 29 5.92 -8.03 -4.02
CA LYS A 29 6.27 -8.16 -2.60
C LYS A 29 6.60 -9.60 -2.19
N ASP A 30 6.13 -10.59 -2.96
CA ASP A 30 6.36 -12.00 -2.66
C ASP A 30 7.63 -12.56 -3.29
N ASP A 31 8.10 -11.96 -4.39
CA ASP A 31 9.28 -12.44 -5.11
C ASP A 31 10.57 -11.98 -4.39
N PRO A 32 11.34 -12.90 -3.76
CA PRO A 32 12.54 -12.54 -3.02
C PRO A 32 13.62 -11.91 -3.90
N LEU A 33 13.68 -12.26 -5.19
CA LEU A 33 14.66 -11.74 -6.14
C LEU A 33 14.35 -10.29 -6.50
N VAL A 34 13.06 -9.98 -6.74
CA VAL A 34 12.62 -8.61 -7.02
C VAL A 34 12.82 -7.71 -5.81
N MET A 35 12.43 -8.18 -4.62
CA MET A 35 12.61 -7.42 -3.38
C MET A 35 14.10 -7.18 -3.06
N GLY A 36 14.94 -8.19 -3.21
CA GLY A 36 16.38 -8.07 -3.01
C GLY A 36 17.03 -7.08 -3.99
N ARG A 37 16.61 -7.10 -5.25
CA ARG A 37 17.10 -6.17 -6.27
C ARG A 37 16.73 -4.72 -5.97
N LEU A 38 15.46 -4.45 -5.63
CA LEU A 38 15.00 -3.10 -5.31
C LEU A 38 15.74 -2.52 -4.10
N GLU A 39 15.96 -3.34 -3.07
CA GLU A 39 16.71 -2.91 -1.89
C GLU A 39 18.19 -2.66 -2.20
N HIS A 40 18.80 -3.51 -3.03
CA HIS A 40 20.18 -3.32 -3.48
C HIS A 40 20.35 -2.00 -4.24
N GLU A 41 19.46 -1.70 -5.20
CA GLU A 41 19.47 -0.45 -5.96
C GLU A 41 19.25 0.78 -5.04
N ARG A 42 18.36 0.66 -4.04
CA ARG A 42 18.12 1.70 -3.03
C ARG A 42 19.38 1.99 -2.21
N LEU A 43 20.07 0.95 -1.74
CA LEU A 43 21.30 1.07 -0.96
C LEU A 43 22.46 1.61 -1.80
N ALA A 44 22.64 1.15 -3.04
CA ALA A 44 23.67 1.65 -3.94
C ALA A 44 23.50 3.17 -4.20
N LYS A 45 22.26 3.62 -4.42
CA LYS A 45 21.95 5.05 -4.56
C LYS A 45 22.25 5.82 -3.28
N LEU A 46 21.89 5.27 -2.12
CA LEU A 46 22.16 5.89 -0.83
C LEU A 46 23.67 6.07 -0.60
N GLU A 47 24.46 5.04 -0.91
CA GLU A 47 25.92 5.07 -0.75
C GLU A 47 26.57 6.11 -1.65
N MET A 48 26.12 6.20 -2.91
CA MET A 48 26.55 7.25 -3.84
C MET A 48 26.24 8.67 -3.31
N LEU A 49 25.07 8.88 -2.72
CA LEU A 49 24.69 10.19 -2.16
C LEU A 49 25.55 10.56 -0.95
N LYS A 50 25.85 9.60 -0.07
CA LYS A 50 26.77 9.81 1.05
C LYS A 50 28.17 10.21 0.57
N HIS A 51 28.72 9.48 -0.40
CA HIS A 51 30.04 9.79 -0.96
C HIS A 51 30.16 11.20 -1.53
N ARG A 52 29.06 11.75 -2.07
CA ARG A 52 29.05 13.09 -2.68
C ARG A 52 28.64 14.20 -1.69
N GLY A 53 28.44 13.88 -0.41
CA GLY A 53 27.90 14.83 0.57
C GLY A 53 26.47 15.31 0.27
N LYS A 54 25.74 14.58 -0.58
CA LYS A 54 24.35 14.85 -0.97
C LYS A 54 23.36 13.93 -0.26
N GLY A 55 23.80 13.26 0.81
CA GLY A 55 22.94 12.44 1.64
C GLY A 55 21.88 13.30 2.35
N PRO A 56 20.72 12.72 2.69
CA PRO A 56 19.74 13.42 3.50
C PRO A 56 20.36 13.81 4.86
N PRO A 57 20.01 15.00 5.40
CA PRO A 57 20.52 15.43 6.69
C PRO A 57 20.02 14.50 7.81
N LYS A 58 20.69 14.56 8.97
CA LYS A 58 20.22 13.88 10.18
C LYS A 58 18.83 14.40 10.52
N LYS A 59 17.84 13.49 10.59
CA LYS A 59 16.47 13.83 10.99
C LYS A 59 16.53 14.40 12.42
N GLY A 60 16.07 15.63 12.57
CA GLY A 60 15.94 16.33 13.85
C GLY A 60 14.66 15.95 14.59
#